data_AF-A0A4Y2EGY6-F1
#
_entry.id   AF-A0A4Y2EGY6-F1
#
_cell.length_a   1.000
_cell.length_b   1.000
_cell.length_c   1.000
_cell.angle_alpha   90.00
_cell.angle_beta   90.00
_cell.angle_gamma   90.00
#
_symmetry.space_group_name_H-M   'P 1'
#
loop_
_entity.id
_entity.type
_entity.pdbx_description
1 polymer ?
#
loop_
_entity_poly.entity_id
_entity_poly.type
_entity_poly.pdbx_seq_one_letter_code
_entity_poly.pdbx_strand_id
1 'polypeptide(L)'
;MHKKLQDVFKRRQQEFVSNLDNLFEIAHSDALQLMKIEEDRMFLQRQRAPSRPGHLGGVYKRLTDKEERAQLRAVKEENQRTKHVSASTSSHHNHCMKILLRILIKI
;
A
#
# COMPACT_ATOMS: atom_id res chain seq x y z
N MET A 1 0.23 -7.80 -32.75
CA MET A 1 1.47 -7.01 -32.54
C MET A 1 1.47 -6.17 -31.27
N HIS A 2 0.34 -5.57 -30.84
CA HIS A 2 0.27 -4.76 -29.61
C HIS A 2 0.68 -5.48 -28.31
N LYS A 3 0.29 -6.75 -28.10
CA LYS A 3 0.67 -7.52 -26.89
C LYS A 3 2.19 -7.67 -26.72
N LYS A 4 2.93 -7.96 -27.80
CA LYS A 4 4.40 -8.09 -27.77
C LYS A 4 5.08 -6.80 -27.34
N LEU A 5 4.58 -5.64 -27.79
CA LEU A 5 5.12 -4.33 -27.42
C LEU A 5 4.87 -4.01 -25.94
N GLN A 6 3.65 -4.33 -25.44
CA GLN A 6 3.34 -4.22 -24.01
C GLN A 6 4.23 -5.13 -23.15
N ASP A 7 4.48 -6.36 -23.58
CA ASP A 7 5.34 -7.30 -22.85
C ASP A 7 6.81 -6.86 -22.82
N VAL A 8 7.30 -6.25 -23.91
CA VAL A 8 8.65 -5.66 -23.94
C VAL A 8 8.74 -4.47 -22.98
N PHE A 9 7.73 -3.60 -22.97
CA PHE A 9 7.69 -2.46 -22.07
C PHE A 9 7.67 -2.90 -20.59
N LYS A 10 6.80 -3.85 -20.23
CA LYS A 10 6.74 -4.39 -18.86
C LYS A 10 8.04 -5.04 -18.41
N ARG A 11 8.71 -5.79 -19.30
CA ARG A 11 10.03 -6.38 -19.00
C ARG A 11 11.09 -5.32 -18.74
N ARG A 12 11.19 -4.30 -19.60
CA ARG A 12 12.15 -3.20 -19.40
C ARG A 12 11.85 -2.37 -18.16
N GLN A 13 10.58 -2.19 -17.82
CA GLN A 13 10.19 -1.51 -16.60
C GLN A 13 10.60 -2.33 -15.36
N GLN A 14 10.38 -3.65 -15.38
CA GLN A 14 10.83 -4.53 -14.30
C GLN A 14 12.35 -4.52 -14.16
N GLU A 15 13.09 -4.56 -15.27
CA GLU A 15 14.55 -4.46 -15.30
C GLU A 15 15.04 -3.12 -14.74
N PHE A 16 14.38 -2.03 -15.11
CA PHE A 16 14.66 -0.71 -14.54
C PHE A 16 14.44 -0.68 -13.03
N VAL A 17 13.29 -1.20 -12.56
CA VAL A 17 12.96 -1.26 -11.12
C VAL A 17 13.94 -2.14 -10.37
N SER A 18 14.32 -3.31 -10.91
CA SER A 18 15.30 -4.18 -10.28
C SER A 18 16.71 -3.59 -10.26
N ASN A 19 17.04 -2.71 -11.22
CA ASN A 19 18.33 -2.03 -11.26
C ASN A 19 18.43 -0.78 -10.37
N LEU A 20 17.33 -0.34 -9.74
CA LEU A 20 17.35 0.81 -8.82
C LEU A 20 18.26 0.58 -7.61
N ASP A 21 18.42 -0.67 -7.16
CA ASP A 21 19.32 -1.00 -6.07
C ASP A 21 20.80 -0.74 -6.42
N ASN A 22 21.14 -0.83 -7.71
CA ASN A 22 22.47 -0.58 -8.25
C ASN A 22 22.72 0.92 -8.55
N LEU A 23 21.66 1.74 -8.61
CA LEU A 23 21.75 3.16 -8.98
C LEU A 23 22.69 3.95 -8.06
N PHE A 24 22.59 3.68 -6.75
CA PHE A 24 23.46 4.31 -5.76
C PHE A 24 24.91 3.83 -5.83
N GLU A 25 25.15 2.61 -6.33
CA GLU A 25 26.52 2.10 -6.51
C GLU A 25 27.20 2.77 -7.71
N ILE A 26 26.44 2.98 -8.80
CA ILE A 26 26.93 3.65 -10.02
C ILE A 26 27.26 5.11 -9.74
N ALA A 27 26.32 5.85 -9.13
CA ALA A 27 26.46 7.28 -8.86
C ALA A 27 27.60 7.61 -7.89
N HIS A 28 27.97 6.66 -7.02
CA HIS A 28 29.00 6.86 -6.00
C HIS A 28 30.23 5.98 -6.21
N SER A 29 30.43 5.41 -7.40
CA SER A 29 31.55 4.51 -7.70
C SER A 29 32.90 5.07 -7.20
N ASP A 30 33.15 6.36 -7.40
CA ASP A 30 34.37 7.07 -6.98
C ASP A 30 34.38 7.56 -5.53
N ALA A 31 33.24 7.51 -4.83
CA ALA A 31 33.13 8.08 -3.47
C ALA A 31 34.11 7.42 -2.48
N LEU A 32 34.40 6.13 -2.62
CA LEU A 32 35.39 5.42 -1.78
C LEU A 32 36.83 5.92 -1.98
N GLN A 33 37.13 6.50 -3.14
CA GLN A 33 38.44 7.07 -3.46
C GLN A 33 38.53 8.54 -3.00
N LEU A 34 37.41 9.26 -3.05
CA LEU A 34 37.34 10.67 -2.63
C LEU A 34 37.28 10.85 -1.10
N MET A 35 36.74 9.87 -0.38
CA MET A 35 36.66 9.89 1.07
C MET A 35 38.04 9.71 1.73
N LYS A 36 38.34 10.59 2.69
CA LYS A 36 39.61 10.60 3.45
C LYS A 36 39.53 9.91 4.81
N ILE A 37 38.31 9.76 5.35
CA ILE A 37 38.05 9.19 6.68
C ILE A 37 37.74 7.71 6.50
N GLU A 38 38.43 6.84 7.24
CA GLU A 38 38.31 5.39 7.08
C GLU A 38 36.96 4.87 7.62
N GLU A 39 36.46 5.46 8.70
CA GLU A 39 35.13 5.15 9.26
C GLU A 39 34.02 5.37 8.23
N ASP A 40 34.11 6.45 7.45
CA ASP A 40 33.11 6.80 6.43
C ASP A 40 33.18 5.83 5.23
N ARG A 41 34.38 5.39 4.86
CA ARG A 41 34.58 4.37 3.81
C ARG A 41 34.00 3.03 4.23
N MET A 42 34.26 2.62 5.47
CA MET A 42 33.69 1.42 6.07
C MET A 42 32.16 1.49 6.18
N PHE A 43 31.62 2.64 6.53
CA PHE A 43 30.17 2.87 6.56
C PHE A 43 29.56 2.75 5.15
N LEU A 44 30.18 3.37 4.15
CA LEU A 44 29.72 3.30 2.76
C LEU A 44 29.80 1.88 2.20
N GLN A 45 30.84 1.11 2.54
CA GLN A 45 30.95 -0.31 2.16
C GLN A 45 29.85 -1.16 2.79
N ARG A 46 29.52 -0.96 4.08
CA ARG A 46 28.39 -1.66 4.72
C ARG A 46 27.05 -1.32 4.07
N GLN A 47 26.89 -0.11 3.53
CA GLN A 47 25.70 0.27 2.75
C GLN A 47 25.67 -0.28 1.32
N ARG A 48 26.80 -0.72 0.76
CA ARG A 48 26.86 -1.42 -0.55
C ARG A 48 26.70 -2.93 -0.44
N ALA A 49 26.91 -3.50 0.74
CA ALA A 49 26.76 -4.94 0.94
C ALA A 49 25.35 -5.43 0.53
N PRO A 50 25.24 -6.55 -0.22
CA PRO A 50 23.95 -7.15 -0.53
C PRO A 50 23.27 -7.54 0.78
N SER A 51 22.06 -7.04 1.01
CA SER A 51 21.38 -6.94 2.31
C SER A 51 21.79 -5.71 3.14
N ARG A 52 21.65 -4.52 2.54
CA ARG A 52 21.76 -3.19 3.17
C ARG A 52 21.19 -3.14 4.60
N PRO A 53 22.01 -3.20 5.66
CA PRO A 53 21.58 -3.00 7.03
C PRO A 53 21.37 -1.50 7.23
N GLY A 54 20.19 -1.00 6.85
CA GLY A 54 19.92 0.44 6.73
C GLY A 54 19.15 0.84 5.48
N HIS A 55 18.80 -0.11 4.60
CA HIS A 55 17.79 0.17 3.59
C HIS A 55 16.49 0.54 4.32
N LEU A 56 16.09 1.79 4.15
CA LEU A 56 14.84 2.33 4.68
C LEU A 56 13.63 1.46 4.30
N GLY A 57 13.73 0.57 3.29
CA GLY A 57 12.73 -0.44 2.99
C GLY A 57 12.26 -1.26 4.21
N GLY A 58 13.11 -1.52 5.21
CA GLY A 58 12.65 -2.19 6.44
C GLY A 58 11.70 -1.34 7.30
N VAL A 59 11.96 -0.04 7.40
CA VAL A 59 11.14 0.93 8.16
C VAL A 59 9.89 1.29 7.36
N TYR A 60 10.04 1.60 6.07
CA TYR A 60 8.92 1.90 5.18
C TYR A 60 7.97 0.72 5.06
N LYS A 61 8.46 -0.51 4.92
CA LYS A 61 7.58 -1.70 4.88
C LYS A 61 6.73 -1.81 6.13
N ARG A 62 7.32 -1.63 7.33
CA ARG A 62 6.56 -1.65 8.59
C ARG A 62 5.54 -0.52 8.70
N LEU A 63 5.82 0.65 8.12
CA LEU A 63 4.88 1.78 8.08
C LEU A 63 3.76 1.51 7.06
N THR A 64 4.08 1.01 5.87
CA THR A 64 3.10 0.58 4.86
C THR A 64 2.18 -0.51 5.39
N ASP A 65 2.72 -1.54 6.07
CA ASP A 65 1.92 -2.61 6.69
C ASP A 65 1.01 -2.08 7.82
N LYS A 66 1.39 -0.96 8.47
CA LYS A 66 0.55 -0.31 9.49
C LYS A 66 -0.57 0.51 8.84
N GLU A 67 -0.24 1.27 7.80
CA GLU A 67 -1.17 2.06 6.99
C GLU A 67 -2.26 1.17 6.37
N GLU A 68 -1.85 0.09 5.71
CA GLU A 68 -2.76 -0.85 5.05
C GLU A 68 -3.71 -1.52 6.05
N ARG A 69 -3.21 -1.93 7.23
CA ARG A 69 -4.06 -2.45 8.31
C ARG A 69 -5.02 -1.40 8.88
N ALA A 70 -4.62 -0.14 8.94
CA ALA A 70 -5.51 0.94 9.37
C ALA A 70 -6.63 1.16 8.35
N GLN A 71 -6.31 1.19 7.06
CA GLN A 71 -7.29 1.32 5.98
C GLN A 71 -8.28 0.15 5.96
N LEU A 72 -7.79 -1.09 6.09
CA LEU A 72 -8.65 -2.28 6.15
C LEU A 72 -9.63 -2.23 7.34
N ARG A 73 -9.20 -1.72 8.50
CA ARG A 73 -10.10 -1.52 9.65
C ARG A 73 -11.16 -0.46 9.38
N ALA A 74 -10.78 0.69 8.83
CA ALA A 74 -11.72 1.76 8.49
C ALA A 74 -12.81 1.28 7.51
N VAL A 75 -12.41 0.57 6.44
CA VAL A 75 -13.33 0.00 5.46
C VAL A 75 -14.27 -1.03 6.10
N LYS A 76 -13.78 -1.85 7.03
CA LYS A 76 -14.61 -2.84 7.73
C LYS A 76 -15.64 -2.17 8.64
N GLU A 77 -15.26 -1.13 9.37
CA GLU A 77 -16.16 -0.37 10.24
C GLU A 77 -17.24 0.37 9.44
N GLU A 78 -16.88 0.98 8.32
CA GLU A 78 -17.85 1.63 7.42
C GLU A 78 -18.86 0.62 6.87
N ASN A 79 -18.39 -0.54 6.43
CA ASN A 79 -19.26 -1.64 5.98
C ASN A 79 -20.19 -2.17 7.08
N GLN A 80 -19.77 -2.14 8.35
CA GLN A 80 -20.65 -2.51 9.47
C GLN A 80 -21.69 -1.43 9.76
N ARG A 81 -21.30 -0.15 9.73
CA ARG A 81 -22.20 0.99 9.93
C ARG A 81 -23.29 1.04 8.86
N THR A 82 -22.92 0.89 7.59
CA THR A 82 -23.85 0.87 6.46
C THR A 82 -24.85 -0.28 6.58
N LYS A 83 -24.41 -1.48 6.96
CA LYS A 83 -25.30 -2.63 7.23
C LYS A 83 -26.29 -2.32 8.34
N HIS A 84 -25.83 -1.77 9.47
CA HIS A 84 -26.71 -1.44 10.59
C HIS A 84 -27.76 -0.37 10.23
N VAL A 85 -27.36 0.66 9.49
CA VAL A 85 -28.27 1.72 9.00
C VAL A 85 -29.30 1.16 8.02
N SER A 86 -28.88 0.29 7.09
CA SER A 86 -29.80 -0.35 6.14
C SER A 86 -30.82 -1.29 6.82
N ALA A 87 -30.40 -2.04 7.85
CA ALA A 87 -31.29 -2.86 8.64
C ALA A 87 -32.31 -2.03 9.44
N SER A 88 -31.86 -0.90 10.01
CA SER A 88 -32.72 -0.01 10.80
C SER A 88 -33.77 0.68 9.93
N THR A 89 -33.39 1.18 8.75
CA THR A 89 -34.29 1.85 7.80
C THR A 89 -35.33 0.91 7.22
N SER A 90 -34.94 -0.32 6.86
CA SER A 90 -35.89 -1.34 6.38
C SER A 90 -36.88 -1.76 7.48
N SER A 91 -36.44 -1.93 8.72
CA SER A 91 -37.33 -2.22 9.85
C SER A 91 -38.37 -1.12 10.08
N HIS A 92 -37.94 0.14 10.10
CA HIS A 92 -38.84 1.29 10.25
C HIS A 92 -39.85 1.39 9.10
N HIS A 93 -39.39 1.20 7.86
CA HIS A 93 -40.25 1.20 6.68
C HIS A 93 -41.31 0.09 6.76
N ASN A 94 -40.89 -1.13 7.09
CA ASN A 94 -41.79 -2.28 7.26
C ASN A 94 -42.82 -2.06 8.39
N HIS A 95 -42.41 -1.43 9.49
CA HIS A 95 -43.31 -1.10 10.58
C HIS A 95 -44.36 -0.07 10.17
N CYS A 96 -43.94 0.99 9.47
CA CYS A 96 -44.83 2.03 8.97
C CYS A 96 -45.87 1.47 7.97
N MET A 97 -45.43 0.65 7.02
CA MET A 97 -46.33 0.01 6.04
C MET A 97 -47.35 -0.93 6.70
N LYS A 98 -46.96 -1.67 7.75
CA LYS A 98 -47.89 -2.50 8.53
C LYS A 98 -48.95 -1.69 9.25
N ILE A 99 -48.61 -0.50 9.77
CA ILE A 99 -49.59 0.39 10.41
C ILE A 99 -50.59 0.91 9.37
N LEU A 100 -50.10 1.37 8.21
CA LEU A 100 -50.96 1.86 7.13
C LEU A 100 -51.94 0.79 6.63
N LEU A 101 -51.47 -0.44 6.45
CA LEU A 101 -52.33 -1.55 6.02
C LEU A 101 -53.42 -1.88 7.06
N ARG A 102 -53.11 -1.81 8.36
CA ARG A 102 -54.08 -2.03 9.44
C ARG A 102 -55.16 -0.95 9.49
N ILE A 103 -54.84 0.28 9.11
CA ILE A 103 -55.81 1.39 9.04
C ILE A 103 -56.74 1.18 7.84
N LEU A 104 -56.18 0.83 6.67
CA LEU A 104 -56.95 0.61 5.43
C LEU A 104 -57.96 -0.54 5.52
N ILE A 105 -57.66 -1.61 6.25
CA ILE A 105 -58.56 -2.77 6.41
C ILE A 105 -59.67 -2.51 7.44
N LYS A 106 -59.55 -1.45 8.26
CA LYS A 106 -60.54 -1.07 9.29
C LYS A 106 -61.54 0.00 8.85
N ILE A 107 -61.41 0.50 7.63
CA ILE A 107 -62.36 1.40 6.94
C ILE A 107 -63.22 0.54 6.02
#